data_AF-A0A2S7XYX3-F1
#
_entry.id   AF-A0A2S7XYX3-F1
#
_cell.length_a   1.000
_cell.length_b   1.000
_cell.length_c   1.000
_cell.angle_alpha   90.00
_cell.angle_beta   90.00
_cell.angle_gamma   90.00
#
_symmetry.space_group_name_H-M   'P 1'
#
loop_
_entity.id
_entity.type
_entity.pdbx_description
1 polymer ?
#
loop_
_entity_poly.entity_id
_entity_poly.type
_entity_poly.pdbx_seq_one_letter_code
_entity_poly.pdbx_strand_id
1 'polypeptide(L)'
;MASTVAAEPPAALGRPDGPASPCDHGSAAAVAVTLLSLPTELHLAVSQYLPYPDALSLKQTSTYFRQIVRTDVPLKVEWLLERRRLHLDCPNSHRCDLGSDLQFCRGSVSLLMRRRRMHFECESRPGLGCLVYGTAKCAHRPLQMHKLRHWLRDSFTFEYLIPPETVVLLLIMAINLLLQSAHS
;
A
#
# COMPACT_ATOMS: atom_id res chain seq x y z
N MET A 1 33.39 -17.15 55.35
CA MET A 1 32.45 -18.27 55.52
C MET A 1 32.00 -18.72 54.13
N ALA A 2 32.19 -20.01 53.84
CA ALA A 2 31.62 -20.86 52.76
C ALA A 2 31.53 -20.26 51.33
N SER A 3 32.34 -20.73 50.37
CA SER A 3 32.13 -21.96 49.55
C SER A 3 30.85 -21.87 48.71
N THR A 4 30.89 -21.94 47.38
CA THR A 4 31.05 -23.18 46.60
C THR A 4 31.05 -22.79 45.09
N VAL A 5 32.11 -23.11 44.33
CA VAL A 5 32.36 -24.35 43.55
C VAL A 5 31.58 -24.41 42.23
N ALA A 6 32.39 -24.45 41.16
CA ALA A 6 32.03 -24.75 39.78
C ALA A 6 31.34 -26.11 39.64
N ALA A 7 30.36 -26.19 38.75
CA ALA A 7 29.80 -27.45 38.28
C ALA A 7 29.84 -27.48 36.75
N GLU A 8 30.73 -28.34 36.27
CA GLU A 8 30.93 -28.80 34.90
C GLU A 8 29.72 -29.63 34.42
N PRO A 9 29.33 -29.58 33.12
CA PRO A 9 28.22 -30.38 32.60
C PRO A 9 28.65 -31.83 32.33
N PRO A 10 27.76 -32.83 32.52
CA PRO A 10 28.09 -34.23 32.28
C PRO A 10 28.15 -34.60 30.80
N ALA A 11 29.15 -35.41 30.47
CA ALA A 11 29.41 -35.96 29.15
C ALA A 11 28.61 -37.24 28.85
N ALA A 12 28.20 -37.31 27.56
CA ALA A 12 28.06 -38.49 26.69
C ALA A 12 26.97 -39.55 26.94
N LEU A 13 26.16 -39.81 25.90
CA LEU A 13 26.20 -41.06 25.11
C LEU A 13 25.00 -41.15 24.14
N GLY A 14 25.27 -41.47 22.87
CA GLY A 14 24.24 -41.88 21.91
C GLY A 14 24.57 -41.56 20.46
N ARG A 15 25.48 -42.35 19.86
CA ARG A 15 25.74 -42.37 18.41
C ARG A 15 25.08 -43.63 17.83
N PRO A 16 24.20 -43.54 16.83
CA PRO A 16 23.97 -44.62 15.89
C PRO A 16 24.63 -44.25 14.55
N ASP A 17 25.67 -44.98 14.21
CA ASP A 17 26.33 -44.91 12.91
C ASP A 17 25.34 -45.35 11.80
N GLY A 18 25.04 -44.43 10.90
CA GLY A 18 24.25 -44.65 9.67
C GLY A 18 24.95 -43.96 8.49
N PRO A 19 24.82 -44.48 7.26
CA PRO A 19 25.74 -44.19 6.17
C PRO A 19 25.69 -42.71 5.74
N ALA A 20 26.87 -42.15 5.53
CA ALA A 20 27.09 -40.78 5.11
C ALA A 20 26.29 -40.44 3.84
N SER A 21 25.34 -39.51 3.98
CA SER A 21 24.69 -38.85 2.86
C SER A 21 25.55 -37.64 2.48
N PRO A 22 26.16 -37.61 1.28
CA PRO A 22 27.04 -36.51 0.89
C PRO A 22 26.22 -35.37 0.28
N CYS A 23 25.75 -34.47 1.14
CA CYS A 23 25.57 -33.05 0.82
C CYS A 23 25.27 -32.26 2.10
N ASP A 24 26.23 -32.25 3.02
CA ASP A 24 26.31 -31.34 4.15
C ASP A 24 26.54 -29.91 3.61
N HIS A 25 25.46 -29.25 3.19
CA HIS A 25 25.47 -27.80 3.03
C HIS A 25 25.42 -27.27 4.44
N GLY A 26 26.61 -27.00 4.99
CA GLY A 26 26.78 -26.50 6.34
C GLY A 26 25.68 -25.51 6.67
N SER A 27 24.93 -25.84 7.72
CA SER A 27 23.99 -24.95 8.38
C SER A 27 24.76 -23.80 9.03
N ALA A 28 25.40 -22.97 8.21
CA ALA A 28 25.68 -21.60 8.55
C ALA A 28 24.29 -20.98 8.74
N ALA A 29 23.93 -20.71 10.00
CA ALA A 29 22.78 -19.88 10.32
C ALA A 29 22.78 -18.72 9.34
N ALA A 30 21.81 -18.67 8.42
CA ALA A 30 21.77 -17.64 7.40
C ALA A 30 21.77 -16.31 8.14
N VAL A 31 22.91 -15.62 8.14
CA VAL A 31 23.02 -14.29 8.74
C VAL A 31 21.99 -13.48 8.00
N ALA A 32 20.92 -13.10 8.69
CA ALA A 32 19.82 -12.37 8.08
C ALA A 32 20.37 -11.02 7.63
N VAL A 33 20.77 -10.92 6.37
CA VAL A 33 21.22 -9.68 5.77
C VAL A 33 20.03 -8.75 5.76
N THR A 34 20.12 -7.68 6.54
CA THR A 34 19.08 -6.64 6.57
C THR A 34 19.45 -5.56 5.57
N LEU A 35 18.46 -4.82 5.08
CA LEU A 35 18.72 -3.71 4.18
C LEU A 35 19.74 -2.74 4.79
N LEU A 36 19.60 -2.39 6.08
CA LEU A 36 20.52 -1.49 6.80
C LEU A 36 21.95 -2.01 6.98
N SER A 37 22.19 -3.32 6.84
CA SER A 37 23.55 -3.88 6.88
C SER A 37 24.34 -3.69 5.59
N LEU A 38 23.70 -3.19 4.53
CA LEU A 38 24.37 -2.89 3.26
C LEU A 38 25.20 -1.59 3.37
N PRO A 39 26.29 -1.47 2.61
CA PRO A 39 27.01 -0.21 2.46
C PRO A 39 26.14 0.92 1.88
N THR A 40 26.51 2.17 2.17
CA THR A 40 25.76 3.36 1.73
C THR A 40 25.70 3.47 0.20
N GLU A 41 26.73 3.00 -0.49
CA GLU A 41 26.81 2.95 -1.96
C GLU A 41 25.67 2.09 -2.53
N LEU A 42 25.36 0.96 -1.88
CA LEU A 42 24.26 0.10 -2.29
C LEU A 42 22.91 0.74 -1.95
N HIS A 43 22.78 1.42 -0.81
CA HIS A 43 21.57 2.18 -0.51
C HIS A 43 21.29 3.28 -1.54
N LEU A 44 22.33 4.03 -1.94
CA LEU A 44 22.24 5.06 -2.96
C LEU A 44 21.87 4.45 -4.31
N ALA A 45 22.53 3.36 -4.72
CA ALA A 45 22.23 2.65 -5.95
C ALA A 45 20.77 2.17 -5.98
N VAL A 46 20.28 1.52 -4.91
CA VAL A 46 18.88 1.09 -4.81
C VAL A 46 17.93 2.28 -4.93
N SER A 47 18.23 3.39 -4.24
CA SER A 47 17.37 4.58 -4.25
C SER A 47 17.19 5.22 -5.63
N GLN A 48 18.16 5.06 -6.54
CA GLN A 48 18.10 5.59 -7.91
C GLN A 48 17.11 4.85 -8.80
N TYR A 49 16.79 3.59 -8.48
CA TYR A 49 15.84 2.78 -9.25
C TYR A 49 14.40 2.86 -8.71
N LEU A 50 14.17 3.58 -7.61
CA LEU A 50 12.85 3.68 -7.01
C LEU A 50 12.03 4.79 -7.68
N PRO A 51 10.80 4.51 -8.14
CA PRO A 51 9.91 5.57 -8.57
C PRO A 51 9.54 6.47 -7.38
N TYR A 52 9.13 7.70 -7.66
CA TYR A 52 8.84 8.72 -6.63
C TYR A 52 8.09 8.20 -5.39
N PRO A 53 6.97 7.45 -5.49
CA PRO A 53 6.25 7.01 -4.31
C PRO A 53 7.03 6.06 -3.42
N ASP A 54 7.87 5.22 -4.00
CA ASP A 54 8.66 4.22 -3.29
C ASP A 54 9.92 4.87 -2.69
N ALA A 55 10.55 5.79 -3.43
CA ALA A 55 11.65 6.61 -2.92
C ALA A 55 11.21 7.46 -1.72
N LEU A 56 10.05 8.13 -1.80
CA LEU A 56 9.50 8.89 -0.68
C LEU A 56 9.20 7.99 0.53
N SER A 57 8.66 6.79 0.28
CA SER A 57 8.38 5.82 1.34
C SER A 57 9.68 5.41 2.05
N LEU A 58 10.73 5.05 1.29
CA LEU A 58 12.05 4.72 1.83
C LEU A 58 12.62 5.89 2.65
N LYS A 59 12.56 7.11 2.11
CA LYS A 59 13.02 8.34 2.77
C LYS A 59 12.32 8.60 4.12
N GLN A 60 11.08 8.14 4.29
CA GLN A 60 10.30 8.30 5.51
C GLN A 60 10.56 7.22 6.56
N THR A 61 11.15 6.07 6.19
CA THR A 61 11.37 4.95 7.11
C THR A 61 12.39 5.21 8.21
N SER A 62 13.44 5.98 7.95
CA SER A 62 14.50 6.25 8.93
C SER A 62 15.11 7.64 8.74
N THR A 63 15.77 8.15 9.77
CA THR A 63 16.53 9.40 9.69
C THR A 63 17.71 9.29 8.73
N TYR A 64 18.35 8.13 8.66
CA TYR A 64 19.43 7.82 7.71
C TYR A 64 18.95 7.95 6.25
N PHE A 65 17.88 7.25 5.87
CA PHE A 65 17.34 7.32 4.51
C PHE A 65 16.82 8.71 4.17
N ARG A 66 16.33 9.46 5.16
CA ARG A 66 15.92 10.85 4.95
C ARG A 66 17.05 11.75 4.44
N GLN A 67 18.29 11.45 4.82
CA GLN A 67 19.48 12.23 4.43
C GLN A 67 20.02 11.82 3.06
N ILE A 68 19.95 10.53 2.71
CA ILE A 68 20.59 10.02 1.49
C ILE A 68 19.64 9.86 0.30
N VAL A 69 18.35 9.59 0.53
CA VAL A 69 17.39 9.34 -0.54
C VAL A 69 16.91 10.65 -1.15
N ARG A 70 17.10 10.79 -2.47
CA ARG A 70 16.68 11.95 -3.23
C ARG A 70 15.26 11.78 -3.77
N THR A 71 14.46 12.83 -3.64
CA THR A 71 13.07 12.93 -4.11
C THR A 71 12.87 14.28 -4.80
N ASP A 72 13.75 14.56 -5.76
CA ASP A 72 13.79 15.84 -6.47
C ASP A 72 12.69 15.97 -7.52
N VAL A 73 12.57 17.17 -8.08
CA VAL A 73 11.56 17.52 -9.09
C VAL A 73 11.58 16.55 -10.28
N PRO A 74 12.74 16.15 -10.86
CA PRO A 74 12.76 15.21 -11.99
C PRO A 74 12.03 13.90 -11.68
N LEU A 75 12.27 13.31 -10.51
CA LEU A 75 11.63 12.05 -10.11
C LEU A 75 10.10 12.18 -9.99
N LYS A 76 9.62 13.33 -9.49
CA LYS A 76 8.18 13.63 -9.42
C LYS A 76 7.57 13.78 -10.81
N VAL A 77 8.25 14.49 -11.70
CA VAL A 77 7.81 14.71 -13.09
C VAL A 77 7.78 13.39 -13.84
N GLU A 78 8.82 12.58 -13.73
CA GLU A 78 8.90 11.25 -14.35
C GLU A 78 7.72 10.37 -13.90
N TRP A 79 7.43 10.34 -12.59
CA TRP A 79 6.29 9.61 -12.07
C TRP A 79 4.95 10.10 -12.65
N LEU A 80 4.75 11.42 -12.79
CA LEU A 80 3.54 11.98 -13.39
C LEU A 80 3.42 11.65 -14.89
N LEU A 81 4.53 11.71 -15.63
CA LEU A 81 4.59 11.31 -17.03
C LEU A 81 4.25 9.84 -17.20
N GLU A 82 4.79 8.98 -16.35
CA GLU A 82 4.52 7.55 -16.38
C GLU A 82 3.04 7.26 -16.10
N ARG A 83 2.44 7.93 -15.12
CA ARG A 83 0.99 7.82 -14.88
C ARG A 83 0.16 8.18 -16.11
N ARG A 84 0.55 9.23 -16.84
CA ARG A 84 -0.14 9.65 -18.06
C ARG A 84 0.02 8.62 -19.19
N ARG A 85 1.22 8.04 -19.35
CA ARG A 85 1.48 6.96 -20.33
C ARG A 85 0.63 5.74 -20.06
N LEU A 86 0.46 5.39 -18.78
CA LEU A 86 -0.36 4.27 -18.33
C LEU A 86 -1.87 4.59 -18.27
N HIS A 87 -2.28 5.78 -18.75
CA HIS A 87 -3.67 6.25 -18.73
C HIS A 87 -4.34 6.17 -17.35
N LEU A 88 -3.55 6.42 -16.30
CA LEU A 88 -4.02 6.50 -14.91
C LEU A 88 -4.46 7.92 -14.58
N ASP A 89 -5.25 8.07 -13.52
CA ASP A 89 -5.65 9.40 -13.06
C ASP A 89 -4.43 10.25 -12.69
N CYS A 90 -4.40 11.48 -13.21
CA CYS A 90 -3.42 12.49 -12.84
C CYS A 90 -3.99 13.46 -11.79
N PRO A 91 -3.14 14.16 -11.03
CA PRO A 91 -3.59 15.16 -10.05
C PRO A 91 -4.45 16.24 -10.72
N ASN A 92 -5.68 16.45 -10.24
CA ASN A 92 -6.66 17.37 -10.84
C ASN A 92 -6.53 18.83 -10.34
N SER A 93 -5.45 19.17 -9.64
CA SER A 93 -5.25 20.51 -9.08
C SER A 93 -4.42 21.37 -10.02
N HIS A 94 -4.92 22.56 -10.39
CA HIS A 94 -4.18 23.59 -11.14
C HIS A 94 -2.89 24.10 -10.46
N ARG A 95 -2.56 23.61 -9.25
CA ARG A 95 -1.41 24.01 -8.44
C ARG A 95 -0.68 22.79 -7.87
N CYS A 96 -0.14 21.96 -8.75
CA CYS A 96 0.80 20.91 -8.32
C CYS A 96 2.17 21.53 -8.11
N ASP A 97 2.51 21.84 -6.86
CA ASP A 97 3.82 22.39 -6.51
C ASP A 97 4.84 21.25 -6.34
N LEU A 98 5.82 21.23 -7.24
CA LEU A 98 6.86 20.21 -7.31
C LEU A 98 8.01 20.47 -6.32
N GLY A 99 8.08 21.66 -5.71
CA GLY A 99 9.25 22.15 -4.98
C GLY A 99 9.61 21.35 -3.73
N SER A 100 8.64 20.81 -3.00
CA SER A 100 8.90 19.95 -1.84
C SER A 100 7.96 18.74 -1.82
N ASP A 101 8.36 17.68 -1.11
CA ASP A 101 7.50 16.50 -0.94
C ASP A 101 6.21 16.85 -0.20
N LEU A 102 6.28 17.76 0.78
CA LEU A 102 5.14 18.18 1.56
C LEU A 102 4.13 18.96 0.71
N GLN A 103 4.58 19.83 -0.19
CA GLN A 103 3.71 20.56 -1.10
C GLN A 103 3.15 19.64 -2.19
N PHE A 104 4.00 18.78 -2.75
CA PHE A 104 3.61 17.88 -3.82
C PHE A 104 2.55 16.87 -3.38
N CYS A 105 2.67 16.33 -2.16
CA CYS A 105 1.72 15.36 -1.63
C CYS A 105 0.38 15.97 -1.16
N ARG A 106 0.18 17.29 -1.26
CA ARG A 106 -1.12 17.91 -0.89
C ARG A 106 -2.22 17.56 -1.89
N GLY A 107 -3.45 17.50 -1.40
CA GLY A 107 -4.64 17.25 -2.22
C GLY A 107 -4.66 15.87 -2.86
N SER A 108 -4.91 15.82 -4.17
CA SER A 108 -5.18 14.58 -4.91
C SER A 108 -4.01 13.60 -4.95
N VAL A 109 -2.75 14.06 -4.91
CA VAL A 109 -1.55 13.19 -4.95
C VAL A 109 -1.54 12.19 -3.79
N SER A 110 -1.93 12.61 -2.58
CA SER A 110 -2.04 11.72 -1.42
C SER A 110 -3.01 10.55 -1.66
N LEU A 111 -4.11 10.82 -2.36
CA LEU A 111 -5.10 9.81 -2.74
C LEU A 111 -4.54 8.88 -3.82
N LEU A 112 -3.84 9.40 -4.83
CA LEU A 112 -3.20 8.58 -5.86
C LEU A 112 -2.17 7.62 -5.24
N MET A 113 -1.32 8.11 -4.35
CA MET A 113 -0.37 7.28 -3.61
C MET A 113 -1.06 6.20 -2.77
N ARG A 114 -2.15 6.55 -2.08
CA ARG A 114 -2.96 5.59 -1.31
C ARG A 114 -3.56 4.52 -2.24
N ARG A 115 -4.11 4.91 -3.39
CA ARG A 115 -4.70 3.97 -4.35
C ARG A 115 -3.68 3.03 -4.96
N ARG A 116 -2.47 3.52 -5.25
CA ARG A 116 -1.34 2.69 -5.67
C ARG A 116 -1.00 1.65 -4.60
N ARG A 117 -0.77 2.07 -3.35
CA ARG A 117 -0.46 1.15 -2.22
C ARG A 117 -1.53 0.10 -1.98
N MET A 118 -2.80 0.46 -2.18
CA MET A 118 -3.94 -0.45 -2.04
C MET A 118 -4.23 -1.24 -3.32
N HIS A 119 -3.37 -1.16 -4.34
CA HIS A 119 -3.50 -1.87 -5.61
C HIS A 119 -4.83 -1.61 -6.34
N PHE A 120 -5.50 -0.48 -6.09
CA PHE A 120 -6.78 -0.15 -6.74
C PHE A 120 -6.62 0.16 -8.22
N GLU A 121 -5.44 0.64 -8.61
CA GLU A 121 -5.09 1.01 -9.99
C GLU A 121 -4.53 -0.19 -10.78
N CYS A 122 -4.35 -1.35 -10.16
CA CYS A 122 -3.79 -2.54 -10.81
C CYS A 122 -4.86 -3.34 -11.58
N GLU A 123 -4.44 -3.98 -12.68
CA GLU A 123 -5.29 -4.87 -13.47
C GLU A 123 -4.85 -6.33 -13.38
N SER A 124 -5.84 -7.24 -13.35
CA SER A 124 -5.60 -8.69 -13.33
C SER A 124 -5.57 -9.32 -14.73
N ARG A 125 -6.01 -8.57 -15.75
CA ARG A 125 -6.04 -8.96 -17.17
C ARG A 125 -4.75 -8.50 -17.88
N PRO A 126 -4.37 -9.13 -19.00
CA PRO A 126 -3.17 -8.73 -19.74
C PRO A 126 -3.29 -7.29 -20.24
N GLY A 127 -2.28 -6.47 -19.94
CA GLY A 127 -2.21 -5.06 -20.37
C GLY A 127 -1.45 -4.14 -19.41
N LEU A 128 -1.74 -4.22 -18.10
CA LEU A 128 -1.17 -3.31 -17.08
C LEU A 128 -0.53 -4.03 -15.87
N GLY A 129 -1.15 -5.12 -15.41
CA GLY A 129 -0.62 -5.90 -14.29
C GLY A 129 -0.60 -5.16 -12.94
N CYS A 130 0.42 -5.44 -12.14
CA CYS A 130 0.65 -4.86 -10.82
C CYS A 130 1.63 -3.68 -10.91
N LEU A 131 1.11 -2.46 -10.75
CA LEU A 131 1.89 -1.22 -10.79
C LEU A 131 2.83 -1.02 -9.59
N VAL A 132 2.64 -1.78 -8.52
CA VAL A 132 3.46 -1.68 -7.31
C VAL A 132 4.70 -2.54 -7.44
N TYR A 133 4.54 -3.78 -7.91
CA TYR A 133 5.62 -4.76 -7.99
C TYR A 133 6.13 -4.99 -9.42
N GLY A 134 5.55 -4.35 -10.43
CA GLY A 134 5.93 -4.53 -11.83
C GLY A 134 5.59 -5.92 -12.40
N THR A 135 4.68 -6.67 -11.79
CA THR A 135 4.33 -8.03 -12.21
C THR A 135 3.16 -8.05 -13.20
N ALA A 136 3.10 -9.03 -14.10
CA ALA A 136 2.03 -9.12 -15.11
C ALA A 136 0.61 -9.30 -14.53
N LYS A 137 0.49 -9.79 -13.29
CA LYS A 137 -0.77 -9.95 -12.56
C LYS A 137 -0.62 -9.41 -11.15
N CYS A 138 -1.70 -8.85 -10.60
CA CYS A 138 -1.74 -8.35 -9.22
C CYS A 138 -2.55 -9.29 -8.31
N ALA A 139 -1.86 -9.95 -7.38
CA ALA A 139 -2.49 -10.81 -6.35
C ALA A 139 -3.17 -10.01 -5.23
N HIS A 140 -2.65 -8.81 -4.92
CA HIS A 140 -3.13 -7.95 -3.83
C HIS A 140 -4.29 -7.04 -4.25
N ARG A 141 -4.84 -7.25 -5.45
CA ARG A 141 -5.93 -6.42 -5.94
C ARG A 141 -7.19 -6.71 -5.11
N PRO A 142 -7.82 -5.69 -4.53
CA PRO A 142 -9.09 -5.90 -3.85
C PRO A 142 -10.14 -6.35 -4.87
N LEU A 143 -10.82 -7.47 -4.59
CA LEU A 143 -11.96 -7.92 -5.38
C LEU A 143 -13.01 -6.79 -5.44
N GLN A 144 -13.71 -6.70 -6.57
CA GLN A 144 -14.58 -5.60 -7.05
C GLN A 144 -15.54 -4.90 -6.07
N MET A 145 -15.71 -5.38 -4.83
CA MET A 145 -16.55 -4.77 -3.79
C MET A 145 -16.17 -3.32 -3.42
N HIS A 146 -14.94 -2.87 -3.72
CA HIS A 146 -14.55 -1.48 -3.50
C HIS A 146 -15.14 -0.51 -4.53
N LYS A 147 -15.43 -0.96 -5.77
CA LYS A 147 -16.16 -0.14 -6.74
C LYS A 147 -17.58 0.14 -6.25
N LEU A 148 -18.22 -0.86 -5.64
CA LEU A 148 -19.53 -0.70 -5.01
C LEU A 148 -19.49 0.29 -3.84
N ARG A 149 -18.47 0.22 -2.98
CA ARG A 149 -18.30 1.17 -1.86
C ARG A 149 -17.98 2.60 -2.30
N HIS A 150 -17.18 2.79 -3.35
CA HIS A 150 -16.91 4.12 -3.90
C HIS A 150 -18.15 4.68 -4.60
N TRP A 151 -18.86 3.85 -5.37
CA TRP A 151 -20.14 4.23 -5.97
C TRP A 151 -21.18 4.58 -4.90
N LEU A 152 -21.27 3.82 -3.80
CA LEU A 152 -22.15 4.15 -2.67
C LEU A 152 -21.73 5.46 -1.99
N ARG A 153 -20.43 5.72 -1.86
CA ARG A 153 -19.91 6.94 -1.23
C ARG A 153 -20.11 8.18 -2.11
N ASP A 154 -19.93 8.06 -3.42
CA ASP A 154 -20.23 9.12 -4.39
C ASP A 154 -21.75 9.32 -4.56
N SER A 155 -22.54 8.24 -4.50
CA SER A 155 -24.01 8.33 -4.57
C SER A 155 -24.60 9.02 -3.33
N PHE A 156 -23.93 8.94 -2.17
CA PHE A 156 -24.31 9.67 -0.97
C PHE A 156 -23.85 11.14 -0.95
N THR A 157 -23.10 11.60 -1.96
CA THR A 157 -22.93 13.05 -2.22
C THR A 157 -24.05 13.64 -3.09
N PHE A 158 -25.08 12.86 -3.43
CA PHE A 158 -26.34 13.38 -3.97
C PHE A 158 -27.21 13.94 -2.84
N GLU A 159 -26.70 14.99 -2.19
CA GLU A 159 -27.50 15.82 -1.29
C GLU A 159 -28.51 16.62 -2.13
N TYR A 160 -29.79 16.46 -1.77
CA TYR A 160 -30.96 17.27 -2.15
C TYR A 160 -31.45 17.22 -3.62
N LEU A 161 -32.35 16.28 -3.90
CA LEU A 161 -33.46 16.59 -4.82
C LEU A 161 -34.86 16.34 -4.23
N ILE A 162 -34.95 15.76 -3.03
CA ILE A 162 -36.22 15.52 -2.36
C ILE A 162 -36.02 15.93 -0.89
N PRO A 163 -36.45 17.13 -0.47
CA PRO A 163 -36.38 17.51 0.94
C PRO A 163 -37.17 16.49 1.76
N PRO A 164 -36.72 16.13 2.98
CA PRO A 164 -37.37 15.10 3.79
C PRO A 164 -38.88 15.38 4.01
N GLU A 165 -39.28 16.65 3.99
CA GLU A 165 -40.68 17.09 4.07
C GLU A 165 -41.55 16.55 2.93
N THR A 166 -41.01 16.42 1.71
CA THR A 166 -41.77 15.89 0.56
C THR A 166 -41.98 14.38 0.65
N VAL A 167 -41.04 13.63 1.23
CA VAL A 167 -41.23 12.18 1.49
C VAL A 167 -42.32 11.97 2.53
N VAL A 168 -42.35 12.80 3.57
CA VAL A 168 -43.38 12.75 4.62
C VAL A 168 -44.76 13.09 4.03
N LEU A 169 -44.88 14.13 3.20
CA LEU A 169 -46.14 14.48 2.56
C LEU A 169 -46.65 13.39 1.61
N LEU A 170 -45.76 12.74 0.84
CA LEU A 170 -46.14 11.62 -0.03
C LEU A 170 -46.59 10.40 0.77
N LEU A 171 -45.94 10.10 1.91
CA LEU A 171 -46.38 9.04 2.81
C LEU A 171 -47.75 9.35 3.44
N ILE A 172 -47.97 10.58 3.89
CA ILE A 172 -49.27 11.02 4.44
C ILE A 172 -50.37 10.93 3.36
N MET A 173 -50.08 11.38 2.14
CA MET A 173 -51.00 11.26 1.00
C MET A 173 -51.35 9.81 0.70
N ALA A 174 -50.34 8.92 0.65
CA ALA A 174 -50.55 7.49 0.40
C ALA A 174 -51.38 6.82 1.51
N ILE A 175 -51.12 7.15 2.78
CA ILE A 175 -51.90 6.65 3.92
C ILE A 175 -53.36 7.11 3.83
N ASN A 176 -53.61 8.38 3.49
CA ASN A 176 -54.97 8.90 3.35
C ASN A 176 -55.72 8.25 2.18
N LEU A 177 -55.06 8.01 1.04
CA LEU A 177 -55.63 7.27 -0.09
C LEU A 177 -55.98 5.83 0.28
N LEU A 178 -55.11 5.15 1.03
CA LEU A 178 -55.37 3.80 1.52
C LEU A 178 -56.55 3.78 2.51
N LEU A 179 -56.65 4.76 3.41
CA LEU A 179 -57.78 4.89 4.34
C LEU A 179 -59.10 5.17 3.63
N GLN A 180 -59.10 6.00 2.57
CA GLN A 180 -60.30 6.26 1.76
C GLN A 180 -60.75 5.01 0.99
N SER A 181 -59.80 4.21 0.48
CA SER A 181 -60.11 2.94 -0.18
C SER A 181 -60.65 1.85 0.76
N ALA A 182 -60.41 1.97 2.07
CA ALA A 182 -60.92 1.04 3.08
C ALA A 182 -62.32 1.41 3.60
N HIS A 183 -62.79 2.62 3.33
CA HIS A 183 -64.10 3.14 3.76
C HIS A 183 -65.13 3.23 2.62
N SER A 184 -64.77 2.87 1.39
CA SER A 184 -65.68 2.68 0.25
C SER A 184 -65.98 1.21 0.05
#